data_AF-F5LKY1-F1
#
_entry.id   AF-F5LKY1-F1
#
_cell.length_a   1.000
_cell.length_b   1.000
_cell.length_c   1.000
_cell.angle_alpha   90.00
_cell.angle_beta   90.00
_cell.angle_gamma   90.00
#
_symmetry.space_group_name_H-M   'P 1'
#
loop_
_entity.id
_entity.type
_entity.pdbx_description
1 polymer ?
#
loop_
_entity_poly.entity_id
_entity_poly.type
_entity_poly.pdbx_seq_one_letter_code
_entity_poly.pdbx_strand_id
1 'polypeptide(L)'
;MFTRLLRTTALVLTVGSTLLTGTVIQSEPAHAASNMVPDYEVKILMSPAAVLGSDNKLKSDVLDTFAMPSSVTKMNVAFLDTNAKTIYTGGWSPRIRKTEGESKFELSYKKRYPIANNDINAALTKANQDGFDSSDTNYEAQVEWGYQNKTLSITRSKNASKSGYSGMDLPSVSDARSLMISNAPGKFDDWLSNGWGTSLLGSSRYYGPVLAKRSIGTWNGLKLYIEVWPIRNSAGTGTEYIVEASFKTTSESTASAKHDELIALLQSKGWFLAQDSLKTQLIMDRY
;
A
#
# COMPACT_ATOMS: atom_id res chain seq x y z
N MET A 1 17.67 25.46 -99.27
CA MET A 1 18.96 24.99 -99.83
C MET A 1 19.75 24.38 -98.69
N PHE A 2 20.33 23.18 -98.89
CA PHE A 2 21.19 22.40 -97.97
C PHE A 2 20.55 21.54 -96.85
N THR A 3 20.15 20.33 -97.27
CA THR A 3 20.55 18.97 -96.85
C THR A 3 21.29 18.67 -95.51
N ARG A 4 20.91 17.49 -94.97
CA ARG A 4 21.67 16.48 -94.15
C ARG A 4 21.79 16.77 -92.64
N LEU A 5 21.77 15.80 -91.70
CA LEU A 5 22.02 14.36 -91.73
C LEU A 5 21.38 13.69 -90.47
N LEU A 6 20.91 12.45 -90.60
CA LEU A 6 20.61 11.51 -89.51
C LEU A 6 21.82 11.34 -88.56
N ARG A 7 21.57 11.24 -87.25
CA ARG A 7 22.21 10.24 -86.36
C ARG A 7 21.28 9.85 -85.20
N THR A 8 20.81 8.61 -85.26
CA THR A 8 20.21 7.85 -84.18
C THR A 8 21.26 7.59 -83.11
N THR A 9 20.94 7.82 -81.83
CA THR A 9 21.72 7.30 -80.70
C THR A 9 20.74 6.66 -79.74
N ALA A 10 20.81 5.33 -79.66
CA ALA A 10 20.04 4.52 -78.72
C ALA A 10 20.57 4.76 -77.31
N LEU A 11 19.70 5.21 -76.40
CA LEU A 11 19.98 5.27 -74.98
C LEU A 11 19.69 3.87 -74.39
N VAL A 12 20.74 3.11 -74.09
CA VAL A 12 20.65 1.87 -73.33
C VAL A 12 20.50 2.24 -71.86
N LEU A 13 19.30 2.04 -71.30
CA LEU A 13 19.05 2.08 -69.86
C LEU A 13 19.51 0.75 -69.25
N THR A 14 20.68 0.76 -68.61
CA THR A 14 21.14 -0.33 -67.75
C THR A 14 20.52 -0.16 -66.37
N VAL A 15 19.46 -0.91 -66.06
CA VAL A 15 18.91 -0.98 -64.70
C VAL A 15 19.83 -1.88 -63.86
N GLY A 16 20.67 -1.26 -63.04
CA GLY A 16 21.48 -1.96 -62.05
C GLY A 16 20.66 -2.31 -60.82
N SER A 17 20.26 -3.58 -60.69
CA SER A 17 19.63 -4.12 -59.49
C SER A 17 20.66 -4.25 -58.37
N THR A 18 20.70 -3.28 -57.46
CA THR A 18 21.44 -3.38 -56.19
C THR A 18 20.55 -4.08 -55.17
N LEU A 19 20.87 -5.32 -54.80
CA LEU A 19 20.24 -6.00 -53.67
C LEU A 19 20.70 -5.33 -52.37
N LEU A 20 19.86 -4.47 -51.81
CA LEU A 20 19.93 -4.05 -50.41
C LEU A 20 19.50 -5.23 -49.53
N THR A 21 20.46 -5.96 -48.97
CA THR A 21 20.19 -6.93 -47.90
C THR A 21 19.84 -6.16 -46.64
N GLY A 22 18.56 -5.85 -46.46
CA GLY A 22 18.03 -5.29 -45.23
C GLY A 22 18.14 -6.32 -44.11
N THR A 23 18.97 -6.04 -43.11
CA THR A 23 18.94 -6.72 -41.82
C THR A 23 17.62 -6.36 -41.13
N VAL A 24 16.66 -7.29 -41.20
CA VAL A 24 15.46 -7.24 -40.36
C VAL A 24 15.91 -7.49 -38.94
N ILE A 25 16.08 -6.42 -38.15
CA ILE A 25 16.14 -6.53 -36.69
C ILE A 25 14.73 -6.95 -36.27
N GLN A 26 14.49 -8.25 -36.15
CA GLN A 26 13.32 -8.75 -35.44
C GLN A 26 13.45 -8.25 -34.00
N SER A 27 12.61 -7.31 -33.61
CA SER A 27 12.39 -6.99 -32.20
C SER A 27 11.96 -8.28 -31.52
N GLU A 28 12.76 -8.78 -30.57
CA GLU A 28 12.30 -9.86 -29.70
C GLU A 28 10.98 -9.43 -29.08
N PRO A 29 9.96 -10.32 -29.04
CA PRO A 29 8.72 -10.00 -28.35
C PRO A 29 9.06 -9.65 -26.91
N ALA A 30 8.77 -8.42 -26.50
CA ALA A 30 8.89 -8.03 -25.11
C ALA A 30 7.98 -8.95 -24.30
N HIS A 31 8.56 -9.92 -23.60
CA HIS A 31 7.81 -10.74 -22.66
C HIS A 31 7.23 -9.80 -21.59
N ALA A 32 5.91 -9.82 -21.43
CA ALA A 32 5.27 -9.09 -20.34
C ALA A 32 5.92 -9.52 -19.03
N ALA A 33 6.41 -8.55 -18.24
CA ALA A 33 7.05 -8.83 -16.97
C ALA A 33 6.09 -9.62 -16.07
N SER A 34 6.62 -10.54 -15.27
CA SER A 34 5.79 -11.37 -14.38
C SER A 34 5.15 -10.53 -13.26
N ASN A 35 4.08 -11.04 -12.66
CA ASN A 35 3.46 -10.43 -11.48
C ASN A 35 4.44 -10.36 -10.30
N MET A 36 4.28 -9.37 -9.43
CA MET A 36 4.95 -9.33 -8.13
C MET A 36 4.58 -10.56 -7.29
N VAL A 37 5.48 -10.97 -6.39
CA VAL A 37 5.22 -12.03 -5.41
C VAL A 37 4.85 -11.37 -4.08
N PRO A 38 3.61 -11.53 -3.57
CA PRO A 38 3.20 -10.89 -2.33
C PRO A 38 3.60 -11.70 -1.10
N ASP A 39 3.78 -11.01 0.03
CA ASP A 39 3.59 -11.62 1.35
C ASP A 39 2.11 -11.51 1.78
N TYR A 40 1.80 -12.04 2.96
CA TYR A 40 0.44 -12.10 3.50
C TYR A 40 0.42 -11.49 4.90
N GLU A 41 -0.52 -10.58 5.14
CA GLU A 41 -0.82 -10.07 6.49
C GLU A 41 -2.28 -10.40 6.83
N VAL A 42 -2.47 -11.32 7.78
CA VAL A 42 -3.80 -11.64 8.32
C VAL A 42 -4.14 -10.66 9.43
N LYS A 43 -5.36 -10.13 9.42
CA LYS A 43 -5.80 -9.01 10.25
C LYS A 43 -7.23 -9.25 10.74
N ILE A 44 -7.37 -9.70 11.99
CA ILE A 44 -8.65 -10.09 12.57
C ILE A 44 -9.06 -9.09 13.64
N LEU A 45 -10.30 -8.59 13.53
CA LEU A 45 -10.85 -7.69 14.54
C LEU A 45 -11.21 -8.44 15.82
N MET A 46 -10.93 -7.77 16.94
CA MET A 46 -11.29 -8.23 18.28
C MET A 46 -12.33 -7.27 18.88
N SER A 47 -13.28 -7.80 19.64
CA SER A 47 -14.30 -7.03 20.36
C SER A 47 -13.65 -6.16 21.44
N PRO A 48 -13.67 -4.82 21.32
CA PRO A 48 -13.02 -3.93 22.28
C PRO A 48 -13.55 -4.13 23.70
N ALA A 49 -14.87 -4.33 23.86
CA ALA A 49 -15.50 -4.57 25.16
C ALA A 49 -15.03 -5.88 25.82
N ALA A 50 -14.67 -6.89 25.02
CA ALA A 50 -14.18 -8.17 25.53
C ALA A 50 -12.69 -8.10 25.91
N VAL A 51 -11.87 -7.38 25.14
CA VAL A 51 -10.40 -7.45 25.22
C VAL A 51 -9.74 -6.27 25.92
N LEU A 52 -10.45 -5.15 26.09
CA LEU A 52 -9.93 -3.96 26.78
C LEU A 52 -10.45 -3.85 28.21
N GLY A 53 -9.58 -3.41 29.13
CA GLY A 53 -9.96 -2.96 30.46
C GLY A 53 -10.59 -1.56 30.44
N SER A 54 -11.04 -1.08 31.60
CA SER A 54 -11.61 0.27 31.75
C SER A 54 -10.62 1.40 31.45
N ASP A 55 -9.31 1.11 31.45
CA ASP A 55 -8.25 2.03 31.07
C ASP A 55 -7.89 1.96 29.57
N ASN A 56 -8.69 1.24 28.78
CA ASN A 56 -8.50 0.98 27.35
C ASN A 56 -7.17 0.30 26.99
N LYS A 57 -6.57 -0.44 27.93
CA LYS A 57 -5.44 -1.34 27.67
C LYS A 57 -5.93 -2.77 27.49
N LEU A 58 -5.15 -3.60 26.83
CA LEU A 58 -5.43 -5.03 26.73
C LEU A 58 -5.47 -5.64 28.13
N LYS A 59 -6.46 -6.48 28.39
CA LYS A 59 -6.57 -7.28 29.61
C LYS A 59 -5.40 -8.29 29.70
N SER A 60 -5.07 -8.71 30.92
CA SER A 60 -3.95 -9.64 31.16
C SER A 60 -4.14 -10.98 30.46
N ASP A 61 -5.36 -11.51 30.41
CA ASP A 61 -5.68 -12.76 29.70
C ASP A 61 -5.35 -12.71 28.20
N VAL A 62 -5.58 -11.56 27.56
CA VAL A 62 -5.20 -11.31 26.15
C VAL A 62 -3.69 -11.26 26.01
N LEU A 63 -2.99 -10.54 26.91
CA LEU A 63 -1.54 -10.45 26.89
C LEU A 63 -0.90 -11.84 27.05
N ASP A 64 -1.35 -12.60 28.05
CA ASP A 64 -0.83 -13.93 28.37
C ASP A 64 -1.07 -14.92 27.22
N THR A 65 -2.25 -14.88 26.59
CA THR A 65 -2.60 -15.78 25.47
C THR A 65 -1.66 -15.63 24.28
N PHE A 66 -1.12 -14.43 24.06
CA PHE A 66 -0.23 -14.13 22.95
C PHE A 66 1.19 -13.81 23.40
N ALA A 67 1.56 -14.22 24.61
CA ALA A 67 2.89 -14.00 25.20
C ALA A 67 3.40 -12.56 25.03
N MET A 68 2.52 -11.57 25.21
CA MET A 68 2.83 -10.16 25.07
C MET A 68 3.33 -9.59 26.39
N PRO A 69 4.42 -8.80 26.39
CA PRO A 69 4.77 -7.99 27.55
C PRO A 69 3.71 -6.91 27.77
N SER A 70 3.67 -6.34 28.98
CA SER A 70 2.78 -5.21 29.30
C SER A 70 3.18 -3.89 28.63
N SER A 71 4.41 -3.81 28.10
CA SER A 71 4.89 -2.67 27.33
C SER A 71 4.20 -2.57 25.97
N VAL A 72 3.89 -1.35 25.56
CA VAL A 72 3.33 -1.06 24.24
C VAL A 72 4.22 -0.09 23.49
N THR A 73 4.26 -0.19 22.17
CA THR A 73 4.83 0.84 21.30
C THR A 73 3.74 1.81 20.89
N LYS A 74 3.92 3.11 21.13
CA LYS A 74 3.00 4.14 20.63
C LYS A 74 3.30 4.51 19.18
N MET A 75 2.25 4.83 18.43
CA MET A 75 2.33 5.31 17.05
C MET A 75 1.42 6.53 16.89
N ASN A 76 1.91 7.57 16.22
CA ASN A 76 1.11 8.71 15.79
C ASN A 76 0.99 8.68 14.27
N VAL A 77 -0.23 8.57 13.76
CA VAL A 77 -0.50 8.25 12.35
C VAL A 77 -1.47 9.23 11.74
N ALA A 78 -1.14 9.78 10.58
CA ALA A 78 -2.07 10.57 9.77
C ALA A 78 -1.93 10.22 8.28
N PHE A 79 -3.03 10.38 7.55
CA PHE A 79 -3.05 10.33 6.09
C PHE A 79 -3.13 11.74 5.52
N LEU A 80 -2.59 11.95 4.32
CA LEU A 80 -2.68 13.21 3.61
C LEU A 80 -3.54 13.03 2.35
N ASP A 81 -4.60 13.83 2.25
CA ASP A 81 -5.45 13.89 1.07
C ASP A 81 -6.14 15.26 0.96
N THR A 82 -6.70 15.57 -0.20
CA THR A 82 -7.55 16.75 -0.40
C THR A 82 -8.86 16.61 0.38
N ASN A 83 -9.60 17.71 0.55
CA ASN A 83 -10.94 17.66 1.16
C ASN A 83 -11.91 16.71 0.42
N ALA A 84 -11.72 16.56 -0.89
CA ALA A 84 -12.50 15.66 -1.73
C ALA A 84 -12.00 14.21 -1.70
N LYS A 85 -10.96 13.89 -0.92
CA LYS A 85 -10.35 12.56 -0.82
C LYS A 85 -9.92 12.02 -2.19
N THR A 86 -9.39 12.89 -3.06
CA THR A 86 -9.08 12.57 -4.45
C THR A 86 -8.00 11.49 -4.54
N ILE A 87 -6.99 11.54 -3.67
CA ILE A 87 -5.90 10.56 -3.67
C ILE A 87 -6.43 9.18 -3.25
N TYR A 88 -7.22 9.14 -2.19
CA TYR A 88 -7.86 7.94 -1.65
C TYR A 88 -8.85 7.31 -2.64
N THR A 89 -9.64 8.13 -3.32
CA THR A 89 -10.54 7.67 -4.39
C THR A 89 -9.76 7.13 -5.61
N GLY A 90 -8.56 7.67 -5.89
CA GLY A 90 -7.59 7.08 -6.82
C GLY A 90 -6.99 5.75 -6.35
N GLY A 91 -7.35 5.29 -5.14
CA GLY A 91 -6.90 4.05 -4.51
C GLY A 91 -5.53 4.13 -3.86
N TRP A 92 -4.99 5.34 -3.66
CA TRP A 92 -3.73 5.60 -2.99
C TRP A 92 -3.94 6.05 -1.54
N SER A 93 -2.98 5.80 -0.65
CA SER A 93 -3.04 6.30 0.73
C SER A 93 -1.66 6.75 1.20
N PRO A 94 -1.30 8.03 0.93
CA PRO A 94 -0.12 8.65 1.49
C PRO A 94 -0.29 8.78 3.01
N ARG A 95 0.64 8.21 3.76
CA ARG A 95 0.61 8.19 5.23
C ARG A 95 1.94 8.68 5.76
N ILE A 96 1.87 9.48 6.82
CA ILE A 96 3.00 9.79 7.68
C ILE A 96 2.76 9.16 9.05
N ARG A 97 3.80 8.52 9.59
CA ARG A 97 3.79 7.91 10.92
C ARG A 97 5.03 8.32 11.70
N LYS A 98 4.84 8.61 12.99
CA LYS A 98 5.90 8.65 13.99
C LYS A 98 5.71 7.47 14.94
N THR A 99 6.77 6.72 15.20
CA THR A 99 6.76 5.57 16.13
C THR A 99 7.64 5.91 17.33
N GLU A 100 7.22 5.47 18.51
CA GLU A 100 7.95 5.74 19.76
C GLU A 100 9.35 5.14 19.72
N GLY A 101 10.34 5.95 20.11
CA GLY A 101 11.76 5.58 20.05
C GLY A 101 12.41 5.80 18.68
N GLU A 102 11.65 5.98 17.60
CA GLU A 102 12.21 6.21 16.27
C GLU A 102 12.58 7.67 16.05
N SER A 103 13.75 7.92 15.46
CA SER A 103 14.20 9.29 15.17
C SER A 103 13.57 9.89 13.91
N LYS A 104 13.14 9.06 12.96
CA LYS A 104 12.60 9.48 11.66
C LYS A 104 11.07 9.39 11.61
N PHE A 105 10.49 10.07 10.63
CA PHE A 105 9.13 9.84 10.18
C PHE A 105 9.13 8.72 9.14
N GLU A 106 8.21 7.78 9.27
CA GLU A 106 7.93 6.80 8.24
C GLU A 106 6.88 7.36 7.29
N LEU A 107 7.24 7.44 6.02
CA LEU A 107 6.37 7.88 4.93
C LEU A 107 6.01 6.64 4.11
N SER A 108 4.73 6.44 3.81
CA SER A 108 4.31 5.32 2.95
C SER A 108 3.29 5.78 1.91
N TYR A 109 3.45 5.27 0.68
CA TYR A 109 2.52 5.42 -0.44
C TYR A 109 1.97 4.04 -0.77
N LYS A 110 0.74 3.77 -0.35
CA LYS A 110 0.11 2.46 -0.52
C LYS A 110 -1.00 2.55 -1.57
N LYS A 111 -0.86 1.81 -2.67
CA LYS A 111 -1.93 1.55 -3.64
C LYS A 111 -2.70 0.30 -3.21
N ARG A 112 -4.02 0.30 -3.38
CA ARG A 112 -4.86 -0.87 -3.10
C ARG A 112 -5.62 -1.36 -4.33
N TYR A 113 -5.83 -2.67 -4.33
CA TYR A 113 -6.57 -3.45 -5.32
C TYR A 113 -7.49 -4.42 -4.56
N PRO A 114 -8.81 -4.25 -4.61
CA PRO A 114 -9.74 -5.24 -4.06
C PRO A 114 -9.51 -6.61 -4.69
N ILE A 115 -9.54 -7.67 -3.88
CA ILE A 115 -9.52 -9.05 -4.37
C ILE A 115 -10.95 -9.56 -4.37
N ALA A 116 -11.54 -9.71 -5.56
CA ALA A 116 -12.88 -10.28 -5.72
C ALA A 116 -12.79 -11.81 -5.85
N ASN A 117 -13.75 -12.53 -5.30
CA ASN A 117 -13.87 -14.00 -5.43
C ASN A 117 -12.60 -14.78 -5.02
N ASN A 118 -11.81 -14.24 -4.08
CA ASN A 118 -10.50 -14.78 -3.70
C ASN A 118 -9.46 -14.87 -4.84
N ASP A 119 -9.66 -14.18 -5.96
CA ASP A 119 -8.73 -14.21 -7.09
C ASP A 119 -7.56 -13.23 -6.91
N ILE A 120 -6.53 -13.69 -6.20
CA ILE A 120 -5.30 -12.94 -5.94
C ILE A 120 -4.55 -12.65 -7.26
N ASN A 121 -4.57 -13.60 -8.21
CA ASN A 121 -3.86 -13.47 -9.48
C ASN A 121 -4.47 -12.36 -10.34
N ALA A 122 -5.80 -12.24 -10.40
CA ALA A 122 -6.46 -11.14 -11.09
C ALA A 122 -6.05 -9.77 -10.52
N ALA A 123 -5.98 -9.64 -9.20
CA ALA A 123 -5.52 -8.40 -8.56
C ALA A 123 -4.04 -8.09 -8.86
N LEU A 124 -3.17 -9.11 -8.84
CA LEU A 124 -1.75 -8.96 -9.21
C LEU A 124 -1.57 -8.60 -10.68
N THR A 125 -2.33 -9.23 -11.59
CA THR A 125 -2.33 -8.90 -13.01
C THR A 125 -2.82 -7.47 -13.24
N LYS A 126 -3.84 -7.02 -12.51
CA LYS A 126 -4.27 -5.63 -12.57
C LYS A 126 -3.19 -4.66 -12.08
N ALA A 127 -2.50 -4.99 -10.99
CA ALA A 127 -1.37 -4.20 -10.49
C ALA A 127 -0.24 -4.14 -11.54
N ASN A 128 0.09 -5.26 -12.18
CA ASN A 128 1.08 -5.34 -13.26
C ASN A 128 0.68 -4.48 -14.47
N GLN A 129 -0.59 -4.51 -14.89
CA GLN A 129 -1.11 -3.63 -15.96
C GLN A 129 -1.03 -2.14 -15.61
N ASP A 130 -1.13 -1.81 -14.32
CA ASP A 130 -0.91 -0.46 -13.79
C ASP A 130 0.58 -0.14 -13.58
N GLY A 131 1.44 -1.04 -14.05
CA GLY A 131 2.88 -0.91 -14.06
C GLY A 131 3.57 -1.48 -12.82
N PHE A 132 2.91 -2.18 -11.89
CA PHE A 132 3.58 -2.82 -10.74
C PHE A 132 3.92 -4.28 -11.05
N ASP A 133 5.11 -4.50 -11.60
CA ASP A 133 5.56 -5.83 -12.00
C ASP A 133 6.71 -6.37 -11.13
N SER A 134 7.16 -7.59 -11.39
CA SER A 134 8.22 -8.25 -10.61
C SER A 134 9.58 -7.53 -10.65
N SER A 135 9.80 -6.61 -11.59
CA SER A 135 11.02 -5.80 -11.66
C SER A 135 10.97 -4.59 -10.70
N ASP A 136 9.80 -4.23 -10.17
CA ASP A 136 9.61 -3.14 -9.21
C ASP A 136 10.07 -3.49 -7.79
N THR A 137 11.37 -3.72 -7.63
CA THR A 137 12.01 -4.06 -6.34
C THR A 137 11.91 -2.96 -5.27
N ASN A 138 11.46 -1.76 -5.65
CA ASN A 138 11.22 -0.66 -4.71
C ASN A 138 9.84 -0.73 -4.03
N TYR A 139 8.93 -1.54 -4.54
CA TYR A 139 7.59 -1.70 -4.01
C TYR A 139 7.41 -3.07 -3.36
N GLU A 140 6.62 -3.12 -2.30
CA GLU A 140 6.26 -4.35 -1.59
C GLU A 140 4.81 -4.70 -1.89
N ALA A 141 4.57 -5.90 -2.42
CA ALA A 141 3.24 -6.45 -2.59
C ALA A 141 2.83 -7.25 -1.34
N GLN A 142 1.62 -7.03 -0.86
CA GLN A 142 1.08 -7.70 0.33
C GLN A 142 -0.41 -7.94 0.18
N VAL A 143 -0.85 -9.19 0.38
CA VAL A 143 -2.26 -9.52 0.52
C VAL A 143 -2.66 -9.28 1.98
N GLU A 144 -3.41 -8.22 2.22
CA GLU A 144 -4.07 -7.98 3.51
C GLU A 144 -5.35 -8.82 3.56
N TRP A 145 -5.43 -9.76 4.51
CA TRP A 145 -6.52 -10.71 4.66
C TRP A 145 -7.28 -10.41 5.95
N GLY A 146 -8.49 -9.86 5.80
CA GLY A 146 -9.44 -9.55 6.87
C GLY A 146 -10.20 -10.79 7.37
N TYR A 147 -11.43 -10.62 7.84
CA TYR A 147 -12.31 -11.73 8.18
C TYR A 147 -12.84 -12.45 6.94
N GLN A 148 -13.49 -11.73 6.03
CA GLN A 148 -14.04 -12.31 4.79
C GLN A 148 -13.37 -11.74 3.55
N ASN A 149 -12.84 -10.52 3.64
CA ASN A 149 -12.31 -9.79 2.50
C ASN A 149 -10.78 -9.82 2.43
N LYS A 150 -10.26 -9.88 1.21
CA LYS A 150 -8.84 -9.71 0.90
C LYS A 150 -8.62 -8.43 0.10
N THR A 151 -7.47 -7.81 0.29
CA THR A 151 -7.03 -6.66 -0.52
C THR A 151 -5.56 -6.80 -0.82
N LEU A 152 -5.19 -6.71 -2.09
CA LEU A 152 -3.80 -6.56 -2.48
C LEU A 152 -3.39 -5.11 -2.25
N SER A 153 -2.26 -4.92 -1.58
CA SER A 153 -1.63 -3.62 -1.39
C SER A 153 -0.24 -3.60 -1.97
N ILE A 154 0.09 -2.52 -2.69
CA ILE A 154 1.42 -2.26 -3.23
C ILE A 154 1.96 -1.02 -2.53
N THR A 155 3.07 -1.16 -1.80
CA THR A 155 3.56 -0.10 -0.90
C THR A 155 4.97 0.34 -1.24
N ARG A 156 5.19 1.66 -1.32
CA ARG A 156 6.52 2.25 -1.23
C ARG A 156 6.68 2.96 0.10
N SER A 157 7.66 2.53 0.89
CA SER A 157 8.00 3.16 2.18
C SER A 157 9.32 3.91 2.08
N LYS A 158 9.42 5.03 2.79
CA LYS A 158 10.63 5.85 2.94
C LYS A 158 10.72 6.38 4.37
N ASN A 159 11.92 6.71 4.81
CA ASN A 159 12.14 7.39 6.08
C ASN A 159 12.65 8.80 5.82
N ALA A 160 12.10 9.78 6.53
CA ALA A 160 12.50 11.18 6.40
C ALA A 160 12.65 11.84 7.77
N SER A 161 13.50 12.88 7.83
CA SER A 161 13.76 13.65 9.04
C SER A 161 13.46 15.11 8.79
N LYS A 162 12.99 15.82 9.82
CA LYS A 162 12.87 17.27 9.82
C LYS A 162 13.19 17.79 11.22
N SER A 163 14.01 18.84 11.30
CA SER A 163 14.31 19.52 12.57
C SER A 163 13.08 20.24 13.12
N GLY A 164 13.10 20.55 14.41
CA GLY A 164 11.98 21.22 15.09
C GLY A 164 10.88 20.30 15.59
N TYR A 165 11.02 18.98 15.42
CA TYR A 165 10.09 17.97 15.92
C TYR A 165 10.80 16.99 16.85
N SER A 166 10.12 16.57 17.93
CA SER A 166 10.65 15.64 18.92
C SER A 166 9.57 14.69 19.41
N GLY A 167 9.99 13.61 20.09
CA GLY A 167 9.05 12.63 20.63
C GLY A 167 8.15 12.01 19.56
N MET A 168 6.84 12.13 19.76
CA MET A 168 5.79 11.50 18.96
C MET A 168 5.01 12.47 18.08
N ASP A 169 5.40 13.73 18.04
CA ASP A 169 4.68 14.75 17.28
C ASP A 169 4.82 14.49 15.79
N LEU A 170 3.70 14.59 15.07
CA LEU A 170 3.73 14.69 13.62
C LEU A 170 4.11 16.11 13.21
N PRO A 171 4.71 16.28 12.03
CA PRO A 171 5.04 17.60 11.54
C PRO A 171 3.78 18.46 11.33
N SER A 172 3.94 19.78 11.25
CA SER A 172 2.87 20.65 10.77
C SER A 172 2.40 20.17 9.39
N VAL A 173 1.14 20.45 9.01
CA VAL A 173 0.61 20.02 7.70
C VAL A 173 1.49 20.53 6.55
N SER A 174 1.97 21.77 6.60
CA SER A 174 2.87 22.32 5.57
C SER A 174 4.15 21.48 5.46
N ASP A 175 4.76 21.14 6.59
CA ASP A 175 5.98 20.34 6.61
C ASP A 175 5.76 18.90 6.20
N ALA A 176 4.62 18.33 6.57
CA ALA A 176 4.20 17.02 6.13
C ALA A 176 4.02 16.97 4.61
N ARG A 177 3.36 17.97 4.02
CA ARG A 177 3.24 18.11 2.56
C ARG A 177 4.62 18.16 1.91
N SER A 178 5.52 19.01 2.40
CA SER A 178 6.89 19.11 1.86
C SER A 178 7.63 17.77 1.93
N LEU A 179 7.60 17.09 3.09
CA LEU A 179 8.25 15.79 3.28
C LEU A 179 7.67 14.72 2.36
N MET A 180 6.33 14.68 2.20
CA MET A 180 5.68 13.72 1.32
C MET A 180 6.01 14.04 -0.14
N ILE A 181 5.85 15.28 -0.59
CA ILE A 181 6.15 15.68 -1.98
C ILE A 181 7.60 15.35 -2.37
N SER A 182 8.59 15.71 -1.53
CA SER A 182 10.00 15.43 -1.82
C SER A 182 10.34 13.94 -1.85
N ASN A 183 9.45 13.09 -1.31
CA ASN A 183 9.61 11.65 -1.22
C ASN A 183 8.58 10.89 -2.04
N ALA A 184 7.75 11.55 -2.85
CA ALA A 184 6.77 10.90 -3.70
C ALA A 184 7.47 9.96 -4.70
N PRO A 185 7.02 8.72 -4.88
CA PRO A 185 7.54 7.85 -5.93
C PRO A 185 6.84 8.16 -7.26
N GLY A 186 7.55 8.00 -8.38
CA GLY A 186 7.06 8.37 -9.71
C GLY A 186 5.69 7.76 -10.06
N LYS A 187 5.46 6.47 -9.78
CA LYS A 187 4.14 5.84 -10.10
C LYS A 187 2.96 6.40 -9.30
N PHE A 188 3.24 6.97 -8.12
CA PHE A 188 2.22 7.70 -7.36
C PHE A 188 2.04 9.12 -7.93
N ASP A 189 3.16 9.79 -8.23
CA ASP A 189 3.13 11.16 -8.72
C ASP A 189 2.45 11.26 -10.09
N ASP A 190 2.73 10.31 -10.98
CA ASP A 190 2.24 10.31 -12.36
C ASP A 190 1.05 9.37 -12.59
N TRP A 191 0.29 9.07 -11.53
CA TRP A 191 -0.75 8.04 -11.56
C TRP A 191 -1.83 8.26 -12.62
N LEU A 192 -2.46 9.46 -12.66
CA LEU A 192 -3.47 9.80 -13.67
C LEU A 192 -2.96 10.79 -14.72
N SER A 193 -1.96 11.59 -14.36
CA SER A 193 -1.30 12.58 -15.21
C SER A 193 0.03 12.97 -14.57
N ASN A 194 0.95 13.54 -15.35
CA ASN A 194 2.24 14.01 -14.83
C ASN A 194 2.05 14.97 -13.62
N GLY A 195 2.69 14.68 -12.50
CA GLY A 195 2.62 15.48 -11.27
C GLY A 195 1.27 15.46 -10.53
N TRP A 196 0.39 14.50 -10.84
CA TRP A 196 -0.92 14.34 -10.19
C TRP A 196 -0.81 14.20 -8.66
N GLY A 197 0.05 13.28 -8.18
CA GLY A 197 0.13 12.94 -6.77
C GLY A 197 0.71 14.08 -5.93
N THR A 198 1.80 14.69 -6.37
CA THR A 198 2.44 15.82 -5.66
C THR A 198 1.60 17.09 -5.70
N SER A 199 0.90 17.36 -6.81
CA SER A 199 -0.06 18.49 -6.88
C SER A 199 -1.19 18.34 -5.86
N LEU A 200 -1.77 17.14 -5.75
CA LEU A 200 -2.80 16.86 -4.75
C LEU A 200 -2.25 16.91 -3.31
N LEU A 201 -1.04 16.40 -3.08
CA LEU A 201 -0.37 16.55 -1.78
C LEU A 201 -0.16 18.03 -1.43
N GLY A 202 0.17 18.90 -2.39
CA GLY A 202 0.35 20.35 -2.16
C GLY A 202 -0.87 21.04 -1.55
N SER A 203 -2.07 20.52 -1.81
CA SER A 203 -3.34 21.03 -1.29
C SER A 203 -3.97 20.16 -0.19
N SER A 204 -3.31 19.07 0.21
CA SER A 204 -3.86 18.06 1.13
C SER A 204 -3.96 18.51 2.59
N ARG A 205 -4.85 17.95 3.38
CA ARG A 205 -4.88 18.11 4.84
C ARG A 205 -4.64 16.78 5.52
N TYR A 206 -4.50 16.81 6.85
CA TYR A 206 -4.51 15.58 7.63
C TYR A 206 -5.91 14.97 7.74
N TYR A 207 -5.94 13.65 7.60
CA TYR A 207 -6.97 12.75 8.11
C TYR A 207 -6.34 11.98 9.27
N GLY A 208 -6.88 12.16 10.48
CA GLY A 208 -6.18 11.92 11.75
C GLY A 208 -5.79 13.25 12.42
N PRO A 209 -4.73 13.28 13.26
CA PRO A 209 -3.90 12.15 13.68
C PRO A 209 -4.63 11.13 14.56
N VAL A 210 -4.15 9.89 14.58
CA VAL A 210 -4.58 8.84 15.50
C VAL A 210 -3.38 8.33 16.30
N LEU A 211 -3.50 8.39 17.62
CA LEU A 211 -2.52 7.86 18.58
C LEU A 211 -2.84 6.40 18.88
N ALA A 212 -2.29 5.49 18.08
CA ALA A 212 -2.45 4.06 18.23
C ALA A 212 -1.40 3.46 19.17
N LYS A 213 -1.72 2.31 19.75
CA LYS A 213 -0.79 1.51 20.55
C LYS A 213 -0.67 0.12 19.93
N ARG A 214 0.54 -0.44 19.95
CA ARG A 214 0.84 -1.78 19.46
C ARG A 214 1.50 -2.59 20.56
N SER A 215 0.88 -3.71 20.90
CA SER A 215 1.50 -4.79 21.66
C SER A 215 2.10 -5.80 20.70
N ILE A 216 3.24 -6.37 21.09
CA ILE A 216 4.00 -7.31 20.25
C ILE A 216 4.25 -8.57 21.07
N GLY A 217 3.83 -9.72 20.56
CA GLY A 217 4.06 -11.01 21.20
C GLY A 217 4.22 -12.12 20.16
N THR A 218 3.90 -13.33 20.56
CA THR A 218 4.03 -14.53 19.72
C THR A 218 2.80 -15.42 19.83
N TRP A 219 2.49 -16.09 18.72
CA TRP A 219 1.40 -17.05 18.63
C TRP A 219 1.78 -18.15 17.65
N ASN A 220 1.81 -19.40 18.10
CA ASN A 220 2.18 -20.56 17.25
C ASN A 220 3.50 -20.36 16.49
N GLY A 221 4.51 -19.76 17.14
CA GLY A 221 5.82 -19.48 16.54
C GLY A 221 5.85 -18.27 15.61
N LEU A 222 4.71 -17.63 15.33
CA LEU A 222 4.62 -16.40 14.55
C LEU A 222 4.66 -15.18 15.46
N LYS A 223 5.29 -14.11 14.99
CA LYS A 223 5.17 -12.80 15.62
C LYS A 223 3.75 -12.28 15.41
N LEU A 224 3.08 -11.94 16.50
CA LEU A 224 1.73 -11.39 16.49
C LEU A 224 1.75 -9.96 17.02
N TYR A 225 0.97 -9.09 16.38
CA TYR A 225 0.68 -7.75 16.82
C TYR A 225 -0.76 -7.69 17.31
N ILE A 226 -1.02 -6.97 18.39
CA ILE A 226 -2.36 -6.44 18.68
C ILE A 226 -2.27 -4.93 18.71
N GLU A 227 -3.06 -4.27 17.89
CA GLU A 227 -3.13 -2.82 17.84
C GLU A 227 -4.45 -2.30 18.38
N VAL A 228 -4.38 -1.25 19.19
CA VAL A 228 -5.54 -0.52 19.72
C VAL A 228 -5.55 0.88 19.11
N TRP A 229 -6.60 1.18 18.36
CA TRP A 229 -6.77 2.42 17.60
C TRP A 229 -7.97 3.21 18.12
N PRO A 230 -7.76 4.32 18.85
CA PRO A 230 -8.83 5.24 19.22
C PRO A 230 -9.18 6.13 18.01
N ILE A 231 -10.15 5.72 17.20
CA ILE A 231 -10.62 6.46 16.02
C ILE A 231 -11.84 7.29 16.45
N ARG A 232 -12.09 8.45 15.82
CA ARG A 232 -13.38 9.13 15.99
C ARG A 232 -14.53 8.17 15.70
N ASN A 233 -15.61 8.22 16.46
CA ASN A 233 -16.82 7.46 16.16
C ASN A 233 -17.53 8.04 14.92
N SER A 234 -18.52 7.34 14.37
CA SER A 234 -19.26 7.77 13.18
C SER A 234 -20.01 9.10 13.36
N ALA A 235 -20.40 9.45 14.59
CA ALA A 235 -21.04 10.73 14.91
C ALA A 235 -20.05 11.91 15.00
N GLY A 236 -18.73 11.64 15.03
CA GLY A 236 -17.70 12.66 15.18
C GLY A 236 -17.59 13.29 16.58
N THR A 237 -18.40 12.84 17.55
CA THR A 237 -18.49 13.43 18.90
C THR A 237 -17.73 12.64 19.97
N GLY A 238 -17.19 11.47 19.63
CA GLY A 238 -16.50 10.61 20.58
C GLY A 238 -15.49 9.68 19.92
N THR A 239 -15.04 8.68 20.69
CA THR A 239 -14.03 7.70 20.26
C THR A 239 -14.66 6.31 20.15
N GLU A 240 -14.32 5.63 19.06
CA GLU A 240 -14.52 4.20 18.87
C GLU A 240 -13.15 3.53 18.87
N TYR A 241 -12.97 2.51 19.71
CA TYR A 241 -11.75 1.73 19.75
C TYR A 241 -11.83 0.60 18.75
N ILE A 242 -10.87 0.55 17.83
CA ILE A 242 -10.69 -0.60 16.94
C ILE A 242 -9.52 -1.42 17.46
N VAL A 243 -9.76 -2.70 17.74
CA VAL A 243 -8.73 -3.64 18.18
C VAL A 243 -8.54 -4.69 17.10
N GLU A 244 -7.31 -4.87 16.64
CA GLU A 244 -6.97 -5.81 15.56
C GLU A 244 -5.76 -6.65 15.97
N ALA A 245 -5.88 -7.97 15.85
CA ALA A 245 -4.78 -8.91 15.92
C ALA A 245 -4.25 -9.18 14.51
N SER A 246 -2.93 -9.10 14.30
CA SER A 246 -2.33 -9.38 13.00
C SER A 246 -1.00 -10.14 13.06
N PHE A 247 -0.74 -10.96 12.05
CA PHE A 247 0.55 -11.61 11.82
C PHE A 247 0.88 -11.59 10.32
N LYS A 248 2.15 -11.80 10.00
CA LYS A 248 2.64 -11.88 8.62
C LYS A 248 3.29 -13.21 8.31
N THR A 249 3.20 -13.64 7.07
CA THR A 249 3.88 -14.82 6.53
C THR A 249 4.07 -14.65 5.02
N THR A 250 5.06 -15.34 4.44
CA THR A 250 5.30 -15.37 2.99
C THR A 250 4.56 -16.51 2.29
N SER A 251 3.83 -17.34 3.03
CA SER A 251 3.13 -18.52 2.52
C SER A 251 1.61 -18.33 2.57
N GLU A 252 0.95 -18.40 1.42
CA GLU A 252 -0.51 -18.33 1.31
C GLU A 252 -1.21 -19.43 2.12
N SER A 253 -0.72 -20.67 2.02
CA SER A 253 -1.28 -21.81 2.76
C SER A 253 -1.15 -21.63 4.27
N THR A 254 -0.01 -21.10 4.73
CA THR A 254 0.18 -20.75 6.14
C THR A 254 -0.78 -19.63 6.56
N ALA A 255 -0.93 -18.59 5.73
CA ALA A 255 -1.86 -17.49 6.00
C ALA A 255 -3.30 -18.00 6.12
N SER A 256 -3.75 -18.85 5.20
CA SER A 256 -5.09 -19.44 5.21
C SER A 256 -5.33 -20.30 6.46
N ALA A 257 -4.43 -21.23 6.77
CA ALA A 257 -4.60 -22.09 7.93
C ALA A 257 -4.59 -21.29 9.25
N LYS A 258 -3.65 -20.36 9.38
CA LYS A 258 -3.53 -19.53 10.59
C LYS A 258 -4.61 -18.45 10.71
N HIS A 259 -5.22 -18.03 9.60
CA HIS A 259 -6.42 -17.19 9.62
C HIS A 259 -7.58 -17.90 10.33
N ASP A 260 -7.88 -19.14 9.93
CA ASP A 260 -8.99 -19.90 10.51
C ASP A 260 -8.71 -20.29 11.95
N GLU A 261 -7.48 -20.71 12.26
CA GLU A 261 -7.06 -20.99 13.63
C GLU A 261 -7.15 -19.75 14.55
N LEU A 262 -6.76 -18.57 14.06
CA LEU A 262 -6.85 -17.34 14.85
C LEU A 262 -8.30 -16.97 15.13
N ILE A 263 -9.17 -17.05 14.11
CA ILE A 263 -10.61 -16.81 14.29
C ILE A 263 -11.19 -17.79 15.31
N ALA A 264 -10.91 -19.09 15.18
CA ALA A 264 -11.41 -20.10 16.10
C ALA A 264 -10.95 -19.85 17.54
N LEU A 265 -9.67 -19.48 17.74
CA LEU A 265 -9.16 -19.09 19.04
C LEU A 265 -9.92 -17.88 19.60
N LEU A 266 -10.03 -16.81 18.82
CA LEU A 266 -10.72 -15.59 19.26
C LEU A 266 -12.20 -15.85 19.56
N GLN A 267 -12.88 -16.70 18.78
CA GLN A 267 -14.26 -17.12 19.03
C GLN A 267 -14.38 -17.91 20.34
N SER A 268 -13.50 -18.88 20.58
CA SER A 268 -13.50 -19.68 21.82
C SER A 268 -13.33 -18.84 23.09
N LYS A 269 -12.69 -17.68 22.96
CA LYS A 269 -12.48 -16.71 24.05
C LYS A 269 -13.56 -15.64 24.13
N GLY A 270 -14.52 -15.60 23.19
CA GLY A 270 -15.51 -14.52 23.07
C GLY A 270 -14.90 -13.17 22.66
N TRP A 271 -13.71 -13.19 22.06
CA TRP A 271 -12.97 -12.00 21.65
C TRP A 271 -13.18 -11.63 20.18
N PHE A 272 -13.66 -12.55 19.34
CA PHE A 272 -13.80 -12.32 17.91
C PHE A 272 -14.88 -11.27 17.60
N LEU A 273 -14.58 -10.34 16.71
CA LEU A 273 -15.56 -9.42 16.13
C LEU A 273 -15.77 -9.77 14.65
N ALA A 274 -16.93 -10.32 14.33
CA ALA A 274 -17.26 -10.91 13.03
C ALA A 274 -17.58 -9.87 11.94
N GLN A 275 -16.62 -9.00 11.62
CA GLN A 275 -16.75 -8.01 10.55
C GLN A 275 -15.38 -7.68 9.95
N ASP A 276 -15.39 -7.22 8.69
CA ASP A 276 -14.23 -6.60 8.08
C ASP A 276 -14.17 -5.11 8.39
N SER A 277 -12.95 -4.57 8.51
CA SER A 277 -12.75 -3.12 8.55
C SER A 277 -11.35 -2.76 8.09
N LEU A 278 -11.25 -1.70 7.29
CA LEU A 278 -9.98 -1.07 6.97
C LEU A 278 -9.82 0.18 7.82
N LYS A 279 -8.84 0.18 8.73
CA LYS A 279 -8.51 1.36 9.56
C LYS A 279 -8.28 2.62 8.73
N THR A 280 -7.67 2.50 7.54
CA THR A 280 -7.53 3.62 6.60
C THR A 280 -8.89 4.17 6.20
N GLN A 281 -9.84 3.31 5.79
CA GLN A 281 -11.19 3.75 5.42
C GLN A 281 -11.88 4.47 6.58
N LEU A 282 -11.86 3.87 7.79
CA LEU A 282 -12.45 4.51 8.97
C LEU A 282 -11.87 5.90 9.27
N ILE A 283 -10.55 6.06 9.12
CA ILE A 283 -9.90 7.36 9.34
C ILE A 283 -10.26 8.35 8.23
N MET A 284 -10.26 7.91 6.97
CA MET A 284 -10.65 8.77 5.85
C MET A 284 -12.11 9.22 5.93
N ASP A 285 -13.00 8.39 6.47
CA ASP A 285 -14.43 8.69 6.56
C ASP A 285 -14.78 9.63 7.72
N ARG A 286 -14.00 9.60 8.81
CA ARG A 286 -14.39 10.23 10.09
C ARG A 286 -13.56 11.46 10.48
N TYR A 287 -12.59 11.86 9.66
CA TYR A 287 -11.74 13.04 9.87
C TYR A 287 -11.84 14.02 8.69
#